data_AF-A0A920L8Q7-F1
#
_entry.id   AF-A0A920L8Q7-F1
#
_cell.length_a   1.000
_cell.length_b   1.000
_cell.length_c   1.000
_cell.angle_alpha   90.00
_cell.angle_beta   90.00
_cell.angle_gamma   90.00
#
_symmetry.space_group_name_H-M   'P 1'
#
loop_
_entity.id
_entity.type
_entity.pdbx_description
1 polymer ?
#
loop_
_entity_poly.entity_id
_entity_poly.type
_entity_poly.pdbx_seq_one_letter_code
_entity_poly.pdbx_strand_id
1 'polypeptide(L)'
;MSLKWFVIHAYSGYENHAREALLERIERFGVKDKFGEILIPTEEVVEMREGQKHKSERKFFPGYILVQMEMSDDLWHLVKKTPKIMGFIGGTSDRPAPISENEAMSIMSRIKEGVEKPKHKVLYETGKL
;
A
#
# COMPACT_ATOMS: atom_id res chain seq x y z
N MET A 1 -2.17 6.19 23.63
CA MET A 1 -1.27 6.12 22.46
C MET A 1 -2.15 6.03 21.23
N SER A 2 -1.98 6.93 20.25
CA SER A 2 -2.86 7.00 19.09
C SER A 2 -2.13 6.46 17.88
N LEU A 3 -2.56 5.29 17.39
CA LEU A 3 -2.09 4.75 16.14
C LEU A 3 -2.54 5.67 15.00
N LYS A 4 -1.66 5.88 14.02
CA LYS A 4 -1.95 6.69 12.84
C LYS A 4 -1.83 5.83 11.60
N TRP A 5 -2.55 6.23 10.57
CA TRP A 5 -2.48 5.55 9.29
C TRP A 5 -1.30 6.09 8.49
N PHE A 6 -0.57 5.17 7.87
CA PHE A 6 0.55 5.44 7.00
C PHE A 6 0.41 4.63 5.71
N VAL A 7 0.97 5.18 4.64
CA VAL A 7 0.98 4.53 3.33
C VAL A 7 2.41 4.10 3.04
N ILE A 8 2.57 2.82 2.74
CA ILE A 8 3.82 2.20 2.34
C ILE A 8 3.77 1.94 0.84
N HIS A 9 4.87 2.25 0.16
CA HIS A 9 5.12 1.85 -1.21
C HIS A 9 5.97 0.58 -1.22
N ALA A 10 5.46 -0.46 -1.88
CA ALA A 10 6.04 -1.77 -2.05
C ALA A 10 6.14 -2.13 -3.54
N TYR A 11 6.90 -3.17 -3.88
CA TYR A 11 6.96 -3.66 -5.25
C TYR A 11 5.62 -4.29 -5.66
N SER A 12 5.05 -3.82 -6.77
CA SER A 12 3.88 -4.42 -7.41
C SER A 12 4.04 -5.93 -7.59
N GLY A 13 3.04 -6.72 -7.18
CA GLY A 13 3.08 -8.19 -7.29
C GLY A 13 3.77 -8.88 -6.12
N TYR A 14 4.39 -8.11 -5.22
CA TYR A 14 5.00 -8.61 -3.99
C TYR A 14 4.34 -8.03 -2.74
N GLU A 15 3.17 -7.40 -2.85
CA GLU A 15 2.51 -6.76 -1.71
C GLU A 15 2.18 -7.74 -0.58
N ASN A 16 1.67 -8.93 -0.95
CA ASN A 16 1.41 -10.01 0.01
C ASN A 16 2.70 -10.45 0.72
N HIS A 17 3.78 -10.65 -0.04
CA HIS A 17 5.09 -11.01 0.53
C HIS A 17 5.68 -9.90 1.40
N ALA A 18 5.49 -8.63 1.02
CA ALA A 18 5.92 -7.48 1.80
C ALA A 18 5.16 -7.41 3.13
N ARG A 19 3.85 -7.70 3.13
CA ARG A 19 3.04 -7.80 4.35
C ARG A 19 3.48 -8.95 5.24
N GLU A 20 3.71 -10.14 4.69
CA GLU A 20 4.22 -11.29 5.45
C GLU A 20 5.59 -10.99 6.07
N ALA A 21 6.52 -10.45 5.29
CA ALA A 21 7.84 -10.07 5.78
C ALA A 21 7.78 -8.96 6.85
N LEU A 22 6.83 -8.03 6.72
CA LEU A 22 6.58 -7.00 7.71
C LEU A 22 6.03 -7.62 9.01
N LEU A 23 5.02 -8.50 8.92
CA LEU A 23 4.44 -9.20 10.07
C LEU A 23 5.48 -10.02 10.83
N GLU A 24 6.31 -10.80 10.11
CA GLU A 24 7.37 -11.61 10.73
C GLU A 24 8.35 -10.73 11.50
N ARG A 25 8.69 -9.55 10.96
CA ARG A 25 9.55 -8.59 11.66
C ARG A 25 8.86 -7.99 12.87
N ILE A 26 7.60 -7.61 12.76
CA ILE A 26 6.83 -7.08 13.89
C ILE A 26 6.83 -8.08 15.05
N GLU A 27 6.64 -9.36 14.76
CA GLU A 27 6.71 -10.44 15.76
C GLU A 27 8.13 -10.63 16.30
N ARG A 28 9.15 -10.68 15.43
CA ARG A 28 10.55 -10.85 15.81
C ARG A 28 11.07 -9.75 16.73
N PHE A 29 10.65 -8.50 16.49
CA PHE A 29 11.04 -7.34 17.29
C PHE A 29 10.13 -7.11 18.50
N GLY A 30 9.05 -7.90 18.65
CA GLY A 30 8.11 -7.78 19.77
C GLY A 30 7.37 -6.43 19.78
N VAL A 31 7.17 -5.81 18.62
CA VAL A 31 6.56 -4.47 18.48
C VAL A 31 5.11 -4.54 18.03
N LYS A 32 4.46 -5.70 18.18
CA LYS A 32 3.07 -5.93 17.74
C LYS A 32 2.09 -4.92 18.35
N ASP A 33 2.30 -4.52 19.60
CA ASP A 33 1.47 -3.51 20.28
C ASP A 33 1.54 -2.11 19.65
N LYS A 34 2.55 -1.83 18.81
CA LYS A 34 2.71 -0.56 18.11
C LYS A 34 2.15 -0.57 16.68
N PHE A 35 1.67 -1.72 16.21
CA PHE A 35 1.01 -1.88 14.92
C PHE A 35 -0.45 -2.28 15.15
N GLY A 36 -1.36 -1.66 14.41
CA GLY A 36 -2.76 -2.04 14.33
C GLY A 36 -3.02 -2.83 13.06
N GLU A 37 -3.92 -2.32 12.23
CA GLU A 37 -4.32 -2.98 10.99
C GLU A 37 -3.34 -2.75 9.82
N ILE A 38 -3.10 -3.80 9.04
CA ILE A 38 -2.33 -3.76 7.79
C ILE A 38 -3.22 -4.22 6.64
N LEU A 39 -3.51 -3.30 5.72
CA LEU A 39 -4.44 -3.47 4.62
C LEU A 39 -3.69 -3.35 3.28
N ILE A 40 -3.93 -4.31 2.39
CA ILE A 40 -3.41 -4.26 1.02
C ILE A 40 -4.59 -3.97 0.09
N PRO A 41 -4.58 -2.84 -0.65
CA PRO A 41 -5.60 -2.49 -1.63
C PRO A 41 -5.35 -3.19 -2.99
N THR A 42 -5.09 -4.49 -2.98
CA THR A 42 -4.94 -5.30 -4.20
C THR A 42 -6.14 -6.20 -4.39
N GLU A 43 -6.71 -6.22 -5.60
CA GLU A 43 -7.75 -7.16 -5.99
C GLU A 43 -7.14 -8.26 -6.87
N GLU A 44 -7.26 -9.52 -6.44
CA GLU A 44 -6.93 -10.69 -7.26
C GLU A 44 -8.07 -10.93 -8.26
N VAL A 45 -7.95 -10.41 -9.47
CA VAL A 45 -8.83 -10.76 -10.59
C VAL A 45 -8.32 -12.02 -11.29
N VAL A 46 -9.17 -13.04 -11.35
CA VAL A 46 -8.95 -14.26 -12.13
C VAL A 46 -9.73 -14.11 -13.43
N GLU A 47 -9.09 -13.65 -14.51
CA GLU A 47 -9.71 -13.66 -15.83
C GLU A 47 -9.62 -15.06 -16.47
N MET A 48 -10.73 -15.49 -17.07
CA MET A 48 -10.77 -16.69 -17.90
C MET A 48 -10.71 -16.24 -19.36
N ARG A 49 -9.63 -16.55 -20.08
CA ARG A 49 -9.51 -16.30 -21.52
C ARG A 49 -9.17 -17.60 -22.23
N GLU A 50 -9.98 -17.98 -23.21
CA GLU A 50 -9.80 -19.19 -24.04
C GLU A 50 -9.79 -20.52 -23.26
N GLY A 51 -10.60 -20.64 -22.20
CA GLY A 51 -10.71 -21.88 -21.41
C GLY A 51 -9.51 -22.18 -20.51
N GLN A 52 -8.46 -21.35 -20.55
CA GLN A 52 -7.31 -21.41 -19.64
C GLN A 52 -7.39 -20.27 -18.61
N LYS A 53 -7.19 -20.60 -17.33
CA LYS A 53 -7.16 -19.62 -16.24
C LYS A 53 -5.88 -18.78 -16.37
N HIS A 54 -6.00 -17.55 -16.88
CA HIS A 54 -4.89 -16.59 -16.93
C HIS A 54 -5.09 -15.54 -15.83
N LYS A 55 -4.18 -15.48 -14.86
CA LYS A 55 -4.19 -14.43 -13.83
C LYS A 55 -3.82 -13.09 -14.49
N SER A 56 -4.81 -12.32 -14.93
CA SER A 56 -4.61 -10.94 -15.39
C SER A 56 -4.98 -9.98 -14.29
N GLU A 57 -3.97 -9.31 -13.72
CA GLU A 57 -4.14 -8.38 -12.60
C GLU A 57 -4.41 -6.96 -13.11
N ARG A 58 -5.64 -6.44 -13.02
CA ARG A 58 -5.89 -5.01 -13.26
C ARG A 58 -5.79 -4.23 -11.95
N LYS A 59 -4.55 -3.95 -11.54
CA LYS A 59 -4.24 -3.19 -10.33
C LYS A 59 -4.47 -1.70 -10.58
N PHE A 60 -5.42 -1.08 -9.86
CA PHE A 60 -5.64 0.36 -9.93
C PHE A 60 -4.55 1.16 -9.19
N PHE A 61 -3.97 0.57 -8.14
CA PHE A 61 -2.82 1.12 -7.40
C PHE A 61 -1.87 -0.02 -6.97
N PRO A 62 -1.13 -0.61 -7.91
CA PRO A 62 -0.14 -1.62 -7.57
C PRO A 62 0.96 -1.03 -6.71
N GLY A 63 1.34 -1.74 -5.65
CA GLY A 63 2.47 -1.42 -4.80
C GLY A 63 2.15 -0.53 -3.61
N TYR A 64 0.89 -0.43 -3.17
CA TYR A 64 0.56 0.34 -1.95
C TYR A 64 0.12 -0.58 -0.83
N ILE A 65 0.50 -0.28 0.41
CA ILE A 65 0.06 -0.98 1.61
C ILE A 65 -0.30 0.08 2.64
N LEU A 66 -1.50 0.02 3.20
CA LEU A 66 -1.89 0.87 4.31
C LEU A 66 -1.55 0.16 5.61
N VAL A 67 -0.88 0.86 6.52
CA VAL A 67 -0.55 0.36 7.85
C VAL A 67 -0.98 1.37 8.90
N GLN A 68 -1.67 0.88 9.91
CA GLN A 68 -1.92 1.61 11.12
C GLN A 68 -0.78 1.32 12.10
N MET A 69 -0.01 2.32 12.50
CA MET A 69 1.10 2.16 13.46
C MET A 69 1.36 3.43 14.26
N GLU A 70 2.15 3.31 15.33
CA GLU A 70 2.70 4.47 16.02
C GLU A 70 3.91 5.04 15.24
N MET A 71 4.03 6.36 15.19
CA MET A 71 5.20 6.99 14.57
C MET A 71 6.39 6.92 15.52
N SER A 72 7.37 6.08 15.20
CA SER A 72 8.64 5.97 15.93
C SER A 72 9.79 5.70 14.95
N ASP A 73 10.96 6.28 15.19
CA ASP A 73 12.15 6.09 14.35
C ASP A 73 12.53 4.61 14.16
N ASP A 74 12.43 3.80 15.22
CA ASP A 74 12.70 2.36 15.14
C ASP A 74 11.75 1.63 14.19
N LEU A 75 10.45 1.94 14.26
CA LEU A 75 9.44 1.33 13.41
C LEU A 75 9.58 1.78 11.97
N TRP A 76 9.87 3.07 11.78
CA TRP A 76 10.15 3.62 10.46
C TRP A 76 11.34 2.90 9.80
N HIS A 77 12.45 2.71 10.54
CA HIS A 77 13.59 1.94 10.06
C HIS A 77 13.25 0.47 9.82
N LEU A 78 12.43 -0.15 10.67
CA LEU A 78 12.01 -1.54 10.53
C LEU A 78 11.26 -1.76 9.21
N VAL A 79 10.27 -0.91 8.92
CA VAL A 79 9.51 -0.97 7.68
C VAL A 79 10.41 -0.70 6.47
N LYS A 80 11.26 0.33 6.52
CA LYS A 80 12.18 0.66 5.42
C LYS A 80 13.20 -0.44 5.15
N LYS A 81 13.64 -1.17 6.17
CA LYS A 81 14.54 -2.32 6.01
C LYS A 81 13.83 -3.57 5.47
N THR A 82 12.49 -3.59 5.41
CA THR A 82 11.72 -4.78 5.06
C THR A 82 11.88 -5.06 3.57
N PRO A 83 12.18 -6.31 3.17
CA PRO A 83 12.32 -6.64 1.77
C PRO A 83 11.02 -6.33 1.03
N LYS A 84 11.15 -5.93 -0.24
CA LYS A 84 10.03 -5.58 -1.12
C LYS A 84 9.25 -4.32 -0.72
N ILE A 85 9.69 -3.59 0.31
CA ILE A 85 9.21 -2.25 0.63
C ILE A 85 10.20 -1.23 0.03
N MET A 86 9.70 -0.28 -0.76
CA MET A 86 10.48 0.84 -1.28
C MET A 86 10.59 1.98 -0.27
N GLY A 87 9.55 2.20 0.52
CA GLY A 87 9.53 3.23 1.55
C GLY A 87 8.12 3.66 1.93
N PHE A 88 8.02 4.78 2.63
CA PHE A 88 6.75 5.39 2.96
C PHE A 88 6.37 6.48 1.95
N ILE A 89 5.08 6.72 1.83
CA ILE A 89 4.50 7.77 1.00
C ILE A 89 3.95 8.87 1.91
N GLY A 90 4.28 10.11 1.58
CA GLY A 90 3.90 11.31 2.34
C GLY A 90 5.07 11.89 3.12
N GLY A 91 5.07 13.22 3.30
CA GLY A 91 6.11 13.94 4.04
C GLY A 91 7.44 14.03 3.30
N THR A 92 8.54 13.97 4.06
CA THR A 92 9.93 13.99 3.57
C THR A 92 10.51 12.58 3.63
N SER A 93 11.57 12.30 2.85
CA SER A 93 12.24 10.98 2.81
C SER A 93 12.71 10.44 4.17
N ASP A 94 12.76 11.31 5.19
CA ASP A 94 13.19 11.03 6.56
C ASP A 94 12.03 10.96 7.57
N ARG A 95 10.86 11.54 7.24
CA ARG A 95 9.68 11.56 8.12
C ARG A 95 8.40 11.39 7.32
N PRO A 96 7.79 10.19 7.32
CA PRO A 96 6.48 10.00 6.73
C PRO A 96 5.42 10.85 7.44
N ALA A 97 4.61 11.54 6.65
CA ALA A 97 3.46 12.24 7.17
C ALA A 97 2.36 11.22 7.50
N PRO A 98 1.82 11.20 8.73
CA PRO A 98 0.64 10.40 9.02
C PRO A 98 -0.54 10.95 8.22
N ILE A 99 -1.36 10.06 7.70
CA ILE A 99 -2.65 10.42 7.12
C ILE A 99 -3.75 10.23 8.15
N SER A 100 -4.81 11.03 8.04
CA SER A 100 -5.98 10.89 8.90
C SER A 100 -6.70 9.58 8.58
N GLU A 101 -7.41 9.00 9.55
CA GLU A 101 -8.21 7.80 9.31
C GLU A 101 -9.25 8.01 8.20
N ASN A 102 -9.88 9.19 8.15
CA ASN A 102 -10.77 9.59 7.06
C ASN A 102 -10.07 9.60 5.69
N GLU A 103 -8.79 9.99 5.62
CA GLU A 103 -8.02 9.97 4.37
C GLU A 103 -7.67 8.54 3.97
N ALA A 104 -7.25 7.70 4.92
CA ALA A 104 -6.98 6.28 4.68
C ALA A 104 -8.23 5.56 4.17
N MET A 105 -9.37 5.75 4.84
CA MET A 105 -10.65 5.23 4.40
C MET A 105 -11.09 5.83 3.06
N SER A 106 -10.87 7.12 2.81
CA SER A 106 -11.20 7.74 1.51
C SER A 106 -10.34 7.21 0.37
N ILE A 107 -9.06 6.92 0.63
CA ILE A 107 -8.17 6.26 -0.34
C ILE A 107 -8.70 4.86 -0.62
N MET A 108 -9.02 4.10 0.43
CA MET A 108 -9.57 2.76 0.27
C MET A 108 -10.94 2.74 -0.44
N SER A 109 -11.82 3.69 -0.11
CA SER A 109 -13.11 3.88 -0.78
C SER A 109 -12.92 4.31 -2.23
N ARG A 110 -12.00 5.23 -2.54
CA ARG A 110 -11.68 5.61 -3.93
C ARG A 110 -11.07 4.47 -4.72
N ILE A 111 -10.31 3.58 -4.10
CA ILE A 111 -9.82 2.37 -4.76
C ILE A 111 -11.00 1.46 -5.08
N LYS A 112 -11.91 1.28 -4.13
CA LYS A 112 -13.15 0.50 -4.32
C LYS A 112 -14.12 1.13 -5.33
N GLU A 113 -14.25 2.45 -5.38
CA GLU A 113 -15.14 3.20 -6.27
C GLU A 113 -14.51 3.49 -7.64
N GLY A 114 -13.18 3.56 -7.73
CA GLY A 114 -12.44 3.67 -8.99
C GLY A 114 -12.55 2.40 -9.85
N VAL A 115 -12.93 1.28 -9.23
CA VAL A 115 -13.40 0.06 -9.90
C VAL A 115 -14.78 0.27 -10.53
N GLU A 116 -15.62 1.14 -9.96
CA GLU A 116 -17.00 1.38 -10.42
C GLU A 116 -17.12 2.46 -11.51
N LYS A 117 -16.18 3.41 -11.59
CA LYS A 117 -16.15 4.40 -12.68
C LYS A 117 -14.74 4.50 -13.30
N PRO A 118 -14.53 4.01 -14.54
CA PRO A 118 -13.27 4.16 -15.23
C PRO A 118 -13.00 5.65 -15.47
N LYS A 119 -12.17 6.27 -14.64
CA LYS A 119 -11.58 7.57 -15.00
C LYS A 119 -10.64 7.33 -16.16
N HIS A 120 -11.03 7.87 -17.31
CA HIS A 120 -10.28 7.88 -18.55
C HIS A 120 -8.79 8.17 -18.27
N LYS A 121 -7.92 7.36 -18.88
CA LYS A 121 -6.50 7.70 -19.08
C LYS A 121 -6.45 9.14 -19.58
N VAL A 122 -5.94 10.05 -18.76
CA VAL A 122 -5.45 11.31 -19.28
C VAL A 122 -4.15 10.94 -20.00
N LEU A 123 -4.26 10.74 -21.32
CA LEU A 123 -3.13 10.87 -22.22
C LEU A 123 -2.59 12.28 -21.97
N TYR A 124 -1.46 12.37 -21.27
CA TYR A 124 -0.71 13.60 -21.22
C TYR A 124 -0.06 13.75 -22.60
N GLU A 125 -0.77 14.36 -23.54
CA GLU A 125 -0.13 15.01 -24.68
C GLU A 125 0.63 16.20 -24.11
N THR A 126 1.91 15.99 -23.78
CA THR A 126 2.86 17.10 -23.61
C THR A 126 2.85 17.91 -24.90
N GLY A 127 2.32 19.13 -24.80
CA GLY A 127 1.92 19.94 -25.93
C GLY A 127 3.06 20.46 -26.82
N LYS A 128 2.65 20.75 -28.06
CA LYS A 128 3.01 21.88 -28.92
C LYS A 128 4.35 22.60 -28.64
N LEU A 129 5.19 22.58 -29.66
CA LEU A 129 5.53 23.78 -30.45
C LEU A 129 5.56 23.39 -31.93
#